data_AF-A0A1M7A408-F1
#
_entry.id   AF-A0A1M7A408-F1
#
_cell.length_a   1.000
_cell.length_b   1.000
_cell.length_c   1.000
_cell.angle_alpha   90.00
_cell.angle_beta   90.00
_cell.angle_gamma   90.00
#
_symmetry.space_group_name_H-M   'P 1'
#
loop_
_entity.id
_entity.type
_entity.pdbx_description
1 polymer ?
#
loop_
_entity_poly.entity_id
_entity_poly.type
_entity_poly.pdbx_seq_one_letter_code
_entity_poly.pdbx_strand_id
1 'polypeptide(L)'
;MIYGETLDSFPAQIYDPMMESENGFAIDLMNQLAWEMDTTIEFQPVIWADSFTLLENGTVDMIQISYSEERAEKYYLSAPIYRSKGVVFLRDDGEEITKLQDLQGKTLAGIKADYALTVLKEHYPELKILEYDSIGECAEQLKAQNVDGIVADEQNIMYYAQAEKMFQDYYILDEEVYTEDVVFAVRKEDAVLGKIIDKAVYKLRTQDVLDRVQRKWFLTSILEDALPRQFIYVWLAVLLSGIAGFFVFLFWYIHKHTRILVEVRTRELNAERMRLKTVLDAIPQYLLEVTPEGQVQLMNQRAKKDMNQNALCSGDAAVITQPAILQMIKTAKIDAFAQQEVEINQKIYRITCSDIGGLSENENVILLAEDVTLRRIQEKQNIQNNKMMAIGELASGISHELKNPLEIICNYCYALKKGILHTKEDCLQTICVIEEEAKEANKIVESLLSFARLSPTEIGEAELKASVQMILQLQMPLFHHKQIAVEFNCTEPVWVCCTQEGLKKIFINLFTNAMDAMEAVKDRQKKIRISVMLTENFAVVEVEDNGKGMKAEEKERIFNPFYTTKSTGTGLGLYLVYQQLEEVGGSIQVYSEEGQGTLFRVMLPLKKSLGE
;
A
#
# COMPACT_ATOMS: atom_id res chain seq x y z
N MET A 1 -59.83 -66.76 33.35
CA MET A 1 -59.82 -66.17 34.71
C MET A 1 -60.73 -64.97 34.70
N ILE A 2 -61.43 -64.71 35.80
CA ILE A 2 -62.33 -63.57 35.92
C ILE A 2 -61.66 -62.50 36.80
N TYR A 3 -61.45 -61.32 36.24
CA TYR A 3 -60.92 -60.16 36.94
C TYR A 3 -62.06 -59.21 37.32
N GLY A 4 -62.22 -58.96 38.62
CA GLY A 4 -63.20 -58.02 39.15
C GLY A 4 -62.61 -56.61 39.26
N GLU A 5 -63.27 -55.64 38.64
CA GLU A 5 -62.87 -54.23 38.68
C GLU A 5 -64.10 -53.32 38.66
N THR A 6 -63.96 -52.13 39.21
CA THR A 6 -65.06 -51.17 39.31
C THR A 6 -65.22 -50.33 38.07
N LEU A 7 -66.47 -50.11 37.64
CA LEU A 7 -66.80 -49.24 36.50
C LEU A 7 -66.46 -47.76 36.76
N ASP A 8 -66.47 -47.35 38.03
CA ASP A 8 -66.29 -45.96 38.44
C ASP A 8 -64.84 -45.62 38.88
N SER A 9 -63.90 -46.58 38.83
CA SER A 9 -62.47 -46.32 39.04
C SER A 9 -61.79 -46.03 37.71
N PHE A 10 -61.01 -44.96 37.62
CA PHE A 10 -60.28 -44.64 36.39
C PHE A 10 -58.82 -45.05 36.47
N PRO A 11 -58.23 -45.53 35.36
CA PRO A 11 -58.85 -45.87 34.07
C PRO A 11 -59.18 -47.36 33.99
N ALA A 12 -60.29 -47.81 34.59
CA ALA A 12 -60.70 -49.20 34.41
C ALA A 12 -61.26 -49.45 32.99
N GLN A 13 -62.07 -48.55 32.42
CA GLN A 13 -62.75 -48.78 31.14
C GLN A 13 -63.16 -47.45 30.45
N ILE A 14 -62.51 -47.09 29.33
CA ILE A 14 -62.96 -46.04 28.41
C ILE A 14 -63.53 -46.75 27.18
N TYR A 15 -64.83 -46.56 26.90
CA TYR A 15 -65.36 -46.95 25.61
C TYR A 15 -64.81 -46.01 24.54
N ASP A 16 -63.96 -46.51 23.64
CA ASP A 16 -63.49 -45.74 22.49
C ASP A 16 -64.55 -45.81 21.36
N PRO A 17 -65.29 -44.72 21.08
CA PRO A 17 -66.34 -44.75 20.06
C PRO A 17 -65.78 -44.90 18.64
N MET A 18 -64.48 -44.68 18.42
CA MET A 18 -63.84 -44.84 17.10
C MET A 18 -63.30 -46.24 16.84
N MET A 19 -63.01 -47.02 17.89
CA MET A 19 -62.45 -48.38 17.76
C MET A 19 -63.44 -49.51 18.10
N GLU A 20 -64.66 -49.19 18.56
CA GLU A 20 -65.63 -50.18 19.11
C GLU A 20 -64.97 -51.14 20.12
N SER A 21 -64.02 -50.62 20.91
CA SER A 21 -63.24 -51.40 21.88
C SER A 21 -63.13 -50.67 23.21
N GLU A 22 -63.21 -51.43 24.29
CA GLU A 22 -62.98 -50.94 25.65
C GLU A 22 -61.46 -50.81 25.90
N ASN A 23 -60.99 -49.60 26.20
CA ASN A 23 -59.58 -49.29 26.45
C ASN A 23 -59.41 -48.65 27.83
N GLY A 24 -58.44 -49.09 28.62
CA GLY A 24 -58.18 -48.54 29.96
C GLY A 24 -56.85 -49.05 30.51
N PHE A 25 -56.33 -48.44 31.58
CA PHE A 25 -55.14 -48.91 32.27
C PHE A 25 -55.34 -50.32 32.82
N ALA A 26 -56.48 -50.59 33.49
CA ALA A 26 -56.76 -51.93 34.02
C ALA A 26 -56.86 -52.96 32.89
N ILE A 27 -57.53 -52.62 31.78
CA ILE A 27 -57.67 -53.50 30.60
C ILE A 27 -56.32 -53.75 29.92
N ASP A 28 -55.52 -52.71 29.69
CA ASP A 28 -54.19 -52.84 29.07
C ASP A 28 -53.26 -53.68 29.97
N LEU A 29 -53.26 -53.42 31.28
CA LEU A 29 -52.52 -54.22 32.26
C LEU A 29 -52.99 -55.68 32.28
N MET A 30 -54.30 -55.95 32.27
CA MET A 30 -54.85 -57.30 32.21
C MET A 30 -54.47 -58.01 30.92
N ASN A 31 -54.47 -57.32 29.79
CA ASN A 31 -54.03 -57.88 28.51
C ASN A 31 -52.53 -58.24 28.53
N GLN A 32 -51.67 -57.40 29.11
CA GLN A 32 -50.25 -57.71 29.28
C GLN A 32 -50.04 -58.90 30.22
N LEU A 33 -50.82 -58.97 31.31
CA LEU A 33 -50.75 -60.06 32.28
C LEU A 33 -51.24 -61.39 31.67
N ALA A 34 -52.37 -61.36 30.96
CA ALA A 34 -52.93 -62.49 30.23
C ALA A 34 -51.94 -63.05 29.20
N TRP A 35 -51.27 -62.16 28.46
CA TRP A 35 -50.22 -62.51 27.50
C TRP A 35 -49.04 -63.22 28.17
N GLU A 36 -48.53 -62.71 29.29
CA GLU A 36 -47.40 -63.35 30.00
C GLU A 36 -47.77 -64.68 30.67
N MET A 37 -49.05 -64.87 30.97
CA MET A 37 -49.59 -66.09 31.57
C MET A 37 -50.07 -67.12 30.54
N ASP A 38 -50.09 -66.77 29.25
CA ASP A 38 -50.65 -67.59 28.15
C ASP A 38 -52.09 -68.05 28.46
N THR A 39 -52.92 -67.11 28.92
CA THR A 39 -54.31 -67.36 29.33
C THR A 39 -55.24 -66.23 28.89
N THR A 40 -56.55 -66.42 29.03
CA THR A 40 -57.54 -65.36 28.86
C THR A 40 -58.05 -64.86 30.21
N ILE A 41 -58.09 -63.53 30.37
CA ILE A 41 -58.67 -62.86 31.52
C ILE A 41 -59.93 -62.13 31.05
N GLU A 42 -61.08 -62.52 31.57
CA GLU A 42 -62.37 -61.89 31.32
C GLU A 42 -62.63 -60.82 32.38
N PHE A 43 -63.08 -59.65 31.93
CA PHE A 43 -63.38 -58.52 32.80
C PHE A 43 -64.83 -58.62 33.29
N GLN A 44 -65.02 -58.56 34.61
CA GLN A 44 -66.34 -58.50 35.22
C GLN A 44 -66.50 -57.19 36.00
N PRO A 45 -67.42 -56.29 35.58
CA PRO A 45 -67.67 -55.07 36.33
C PRO A 45 -68.34 -55.37 37.66
N VAL A 46 -67.80 -54.80 38.74
CA VAL A 46 -68.28 -54.99 40.12
C VAL A 46 -68.42 -53.65 40.85
N ILE A 47 -69.23 -53.61 41.91
CA ILE A 47 -69.28 -52.46 42.84
C ILE A 47 -68.17 -52.67 43.88
N TRP A 48 -67.40 -51.62 44.20
CA TRP A 48 -66.19 -51.76 45.04
C TRP A 48 -66.48 -52.43 46.39
N ALA A 49 -67.58 -52.02 47.03
CA ALA A 49 -68.02 -52.54 48.31
C ALA A 49 -68.30 -54.06 48.29
N ASP A 50 -68.70 -54.60 47.13
CA ASP A 50 -69.02 -56.01 46.95
C ASP A 50 -67.83 -56.84 46.43
N SER A 51 -66.75 -56.20 45.96
CA SER A 51 -65.58 -56.86 45.34
C SER A 51 -64.97 -57.95 46.23
N PHE A 52 -64.86 -57.69 47.53
CA PHE A 52 -64.33 -58.67 48.49
C PHE A 52 -65.25 -59.88 48.64
N THR A 53 -66.56 -59.65 48.77
CA THR A 53 -67.58 -60.71 48.87
C THR A 53 -67.62 -61.58 47.61
N LEU A 54 -67.46 -60.96 46.42
CA LEU A 54 -67.42 -61.67 45.14
C LEU A 54 -66.13 -62.50 44.97
N LEU A 55 -65.00 -62.01 45.49
CA LEU A 55 -63.74 -62.74 45.53
C LEU A 55 -63.85 -63.96 46.46
N GLU A 56 -64.41 -63.78 47.65
CA GLU A 56 -64.61 -64.85 48.64
C GLU A 56 -65.57 -65.95 48.12
N ASN A 57 -66.67 -65.56 47.46
CA ASN A 57 -67.67 -66.49 46.94
C ASN A 57 -67.29 -67.17 45.62
N GLY A 58 -66.10 -66.91 45.07
CA GLY A 58 -65.65 -67.57 43.83
C GLY A 58 -66.21 -66.98 42.54
N THR A 59 -66.89 -65.84 42.59
CA THR A 59 -67.47 -65.21 41.38
C THR A 59 -66.41 -64.51 40.55
N VAL A 60 -65.42 -63.89 41.21
CA VAL A 60 -64.20 -63.36 40.57
C VAL A 60 -62.98 -64.11 41.11
N ASP A 61 -61.96 -64.26 40.27
CA ASP A 61 -60.72 -64.97 40.64
C ASP A 61 -59.67 -64.03 41.26
N MET A 62 -59.72 -62.75 40.89
CA MET A 62 -58.70 -61.76 41.23
C MET A 62 -59.29 -60.35 41.23
N ILE A 63 -58.80 -59.51 42.14
CA ILE A 63 -59.08 -58.05 42.21
C ILE A 63 -57.78 -57.28 42.48
N GLN A 64 -57.73 -55.99 42.15
CA GLN A 64 -56.64 -55.09 42.57
C GLN A 64 -56.99 -54.40 43.89
N ILE A 65 -56.03 -54.38 44.82
CA ILE A 65 -56.18 -53.69 46.11
C ILE A 65 -54.86 -53.05 46.55
N SER A 66 -54.95 -51.98 47.34
CA SER A 66 -53.81 -51.45 48.09
C SER A 66 -53.35 -52.45 49.16
N TYR A 67 -52.04 -52.66 49.26
CA TYR A 67 -51.43 -53.54 50.24
C TYR A 67 -51.76 -53.09 51.67
N SER A 68 -52.07 -54.04 52.54
CA SER A 68 -52.09 -53.84 54.00
C SER A 68 -51.80 -55.16 54.71
N GLU A 69 -51.24 -55.08 55.93
CA GLU A 69 -50.94 -56.29 56.73
C GLU A 69 -52.22 -57.08 57.02
N GLU A 70 -53.33 -56.40 57.35
CA GLU A 70 -54.64 -57.04 57.60
C GLU A 70 -55.16 -57.81 56.37
N ARG A 71 -54.97 -57.26 55.16
CA ARG A 71 -55.40 -57.89 53.91
C ARG A 71 -54.51 -59.09 53.55
N ALA A 72 -53.22 -59.05 53.86
CA ALA A 72 -52.29 -60.17 53.67
C ALA A 72 -52.63 -61.37 54.60
N GLU A 73 -53.26 -61.11 55.75
CA GLU A 73 -53.78 -62.16 56.62
C GLU A 73 -55.04 -62.86 56.06
N LYS A 74 -55.78 -62.22 55.15
CA LYS A 74 -57.03 -62.77 54.56
C LYS A 74 -56.85 -63.32 53.15
N TYR A 75 -56.01 -62.70 52.33
CA TYR A 75 -55.81 -63.03 50.92
C TYR A 75 -54.36 -63.43 50.60
N TYR A 76 -54.15 -64.04 49.44
CA TYR A 76 -52.81 -64.11 48.85
C TYR A 76 -52.61 -62.84 48.02
N LEU A 77 -51.60 -62.05 48.36
CA LEU A 77 -51.27 -60.79 47.67
C LEU A 77 -50.06 -61.01 46.76
N SER A 78 -50.16 -60.54 45.51
CA SER A 78 -49.07 -60.62 44.55
C SER A 78 -47.94 -59.63 44.84
N ALA A 79 -46.86 -59.72 44.06
CA ALA A 79 -45.86 -58.68 43.95
C ALA A 79 -46.48 -57.33 43.53
N PRO A 80 -45.93 -56.20 44.01
CA PRO A 80 -46.36 -54.85 43.63
C PRO A 80 -46.37 -54.60 42.13
N ILE A 81 -47.45 -53.99 41.65
CA ILE A 81 -47.66 -53.62 40.25
C ILE A 81 -47.28 -52.16 40.02
N TYR A 82 -47.81 -51.26 40.85
CA TYR A 82 -47.55 -49.82 40.86
C TYR A 82 -47.79 -49.25 42.26
N ARG A 83 -47.42 -47.99 42.49
CA ARG A 83 -47.74 -47.28 43.73
C ARG A 83 -48.91 -46.36 43.52
N SER A 84 -49.94 -46.51 44.35
CA SER A 84 -51.05 -45.58 44.41
C SER A 84 -50.88 -44.67 45.61
N LYS A 85 -51.33 -43.44 45.44
CA LYS A 85 -51.29 -42.40 46.47
C LYS A 85 -52.71 -42.00 46.79
N GLY A 86 -53.08 -42.03 48.06
CA GLY A 86 -54.33 -41.41 48.52
C GLY A 86 -54.12 -39.92 48.71
N VAL A 87 -55.01 -39.09 48.15
CA VAL A 87 -54.94 -37.64 48.29
C VAL A 87 -56.30 -37.08 48.72
N VAL A 88 -56.29 -35.85 49.25
CA VAL A 88 -57.51 -35.13 49.60
C VAL A 88 -57.75 -34.04 48.56
N PHE A 89 -58.93 -34.04 47.96
CA PHE A 89 -59.39 -33.02 47.02
C PHE A 89 -60.33 -32.05 47.74
N LEU A 90 -59.95 -30.78 47.80
CA LEU A 90 -60.61 -29.75 48.60
C LEU A 90 -61.15 -28.64 47.70
N ARG A 91 -62.19 -27.96 48.16
CA ARG A 91 -62.67 -26.73 47.54
C ARG A 91 -61.70 -25.58 47.84
N ASP A 92 -61.39 -24.76 46.83
CA ASP A 92 -60.65 -23.52 47.00
C ASP A 92 -61.58 -22.40 47.48
N ASP A 93 -61.74 -22.29 48.80
CA ASP A 93 -62.51 -21.23 49.46
C ASP A 93 -61.62 -20.11 50.04
N GLY A 94 -60.33 -20.09 49.69
CA GLY A 94 -59.35 -19.12 50.15
C GLY A 94 -58.75 -19.42 51.53
N GLU A 95 -59.08 -20.55 52.15
CA GLU A 95 -58.35 -21.09 53.31
C GLU A 95 -57.11 -21.87 52.84
N GLU A 96 -55.90 -21.47 53.30
CA GLU A 96 -54.66 -22.19 53.02
C GLU A 96 -54.57 -23.46 53.90
N ILE A 97 -55.24 -24.54 53.46
CA ILE A 97 -55.08 -25.87 54.04
C ILE A 97 -53.87 -26.51 53.35
N THR A 98 -52.80 -26.74 54.11
CA THR A 98 -51.56 -27.31 53.56
C THR A 98 -51.19 -28.65 54.18
N LYS A 99 -51.82 -29.00 55.32
CA LYS A 99 -51.59 -30.26 56.03
C LYS A 99 -52.88 -31.00 56.33
N LEU A 100 -52.80 -32.32 56.44
CA LEU A 100 -53.90 -33.19 56.84
C LEU A 100 -54.45 -32.84 58.24
N GLN A 101 -53.60 -32.31 59.12
CA GLN A 101 -54.01 -31.84 60.46
C GLN A 101 -54.97 -30.64 60.40
N ASP A 102 -54.87 -29.81 59.36
CA ASP A 102 -55.69 -28.61 59.19
C ASP A 102 -57.15 -28.96 58.80
N LEU A 103 -57.42 -30.24 58.48
CA LEU A 103 -58.75 -30.75 58.14
C LEU A 103 -59.66 -30.99 59.36
N GLN A 104 -59.18 -30.72 60.58
CA GLN A 104 -59.96 -30.95 61.79
C GLN A 104 -61.25 -30.11 61.80
N GLY A 105 -62.40 -30.79 61.90
CA GLY A 105 -63.72 -30.16 61.87
C GLY A 105 -64.38 -30.07 60.49
N LYS A 106 -63.65 -30.42 59.41
CA LYS A 106 -64.19 -30.55 58.05
C LYS A 106 -64.86 -31.92 57.87
N THR A 107 -65.80 -32.00 56.91
CA THR A 107 -66.48 -33.24 56.53
C THR A 107 -65.93 -33.75 55.21
N LEU A 108 -65.35 -34.95 55.18
CA LEU A 108 -64.83 -35.57 53.96
C LEU A 108 -65.77 -36.66 53.44
N ALA A 109 -65.86 -36.81 52.12
CA ALA A 109 -66.49 -37.95 51.46
C ALA A 109 -65.45 -38.96 50.99
N GLY A 110 -65.73 -40.26 51.13
CA GLY A 110 -64.93 -41.30 50.50
C GLY A 110 -65.74 -42.55 50.18
N ILE A 111 -65.15 -43.46 49.42
CA ILE A 111 -65.81 -44.67 48.95
C ILE A 111 -65.80 -45.73 50.06
N LYS A 112 -66.93 -46.40 50.31
CA LYS A 112 -67.03 -47.50 51.29
C LYS A 112 -65.96 -48.56 51.02
N ALA A 113 -65.30 -49.05 52.08
CA ALA A 113 -64.21 -50.05 52.02
C ALA A 113 -62.94 -49.64 51.24
N ASP A 114 -62.78 -48.36 50.87
CA ASP A 114 -61.53 -47.82 50.35
C ASP A 114 -60.43 -47.81 51.43
N TYR A 115 -59.20 -48.10 51.02
CA TYR A 115 -58.03 -48.07 51.91
C TYR A 115 -57.74 -46.68 52.46
N ALA A 116 -58.02 -45.61 51.68
CA ALA A 116 -57.85 -44.23 52.13
C ALA A 116 -58.65 -43.94 53.41
N LEU A 117 -59.86 -44.50 53.52
CA LEU A 117 -60.71 -44.37 54.70
C LEU A 117 -60.17 -45.14 55.90
N THR A 118 -59.58 -46.32 55.67
CA THR A 118 -58.92 -47.09 56.73
C THR A 118 -57.77 -46.29 57.34
N VAL A 119 -56.90 -45.72 56.50
CA VAL A 119 -55.74 -44.93 56.95
C VAL A 119 -56.18 -43.68 57.73
N LEU A 120 -57.16 -42.93 57.20
CA LEU A 120 -57.66 -41.73 57.89
C LEU A 120 -58.34 -42.05 59.21
N LYS A 121 -59.14 -43.13 59.30
CA LYS A 121 -59.79 -43.51 60.57
C LYS A 121 -58.78 -43.96 61.63
N GLU A 122 -57.68 -44.58 61.21
CA GLU A 122 -56.61 -45.02 62.11
C GLU A 122 -55.76 -43.86 62.64
N HIS A 123 -55.36 -42.94 61.75
CA HIS A 123 -54.45 -41.84 62.10
C HIS A 123 -55.17 -40.56 62.56
N TYR A 124 -56.42 -40.36 62.14
CA TYR A 124 -57.23 -39.15 62.38
C TYR A 124 -58.68 -39.52 62.75
N PRO A 125 -58.93 -40.21 63.88
CA PRO A 125 -60.25 -40.72 64.25
C PRO A 125 -61.29 -39.62 64.53
N GLU A 126 -60.87 -38.37 64.71
CA GLU A 126 -61.76 -37.23 64.95
C GLU A 126 -62.33 -36.60 63.65
N LEU A 127 -61.85 -37.02 62.47
CA LEU A 127 -62.37 -36.52 61.19
C LEU A 127 -63.76 -37.10 60.91
N LYS A 128 -64.68 -36.23 60.48
CA LYS A 128 -66.03 -36.65 60.08
C LYS A 128 -65.99 -37.12 58.63
N ILE A 129 -66.09 -38.43 58.42
CA ILE A 129 -66.07 -39.03 57.08
C ILE A 129 -67.45 -39.62 56.75
N LEU A 130 -68.01 -39.25 55.61
CA LEU A 130 -69.24 -39.80 55.04
C LEU A 130 -68.87 -40.81 53.94
N GLU A 131 -69.47 -41.99 53.98
CA GLU A 131 -69.15 -43.09 53.08
C GLU A 131 -70.21 -43.25 51.99
N TYR A 132 -69.78 -43.34 50.74
CA TYR A 132 -70.63 -43.46 49.55
C TYR A 132 -70.26 -44.68 48.71
N ASP A 133 -71.12 -45.06 47.77
CA ASP A 133 -70.93 -46.28 46.98
C ASP A 133 -70.00 -46.07 45.77
N SER A 134 -69.83 -44.82 45.31
CA SER A 134 -68.91 -44.48 44.22
C SER A 134 -68.24 -43.10 44.41
N ILE A 135 -67.13 -42.88 43.70
CA ILE A 135 -66.45 -41.59 43.63
C ILE A 135 -67.33 -40.52 42.94
N GLY A 136 -68.20 -40.93 42.02
CA GLY A 136 -69.18 -40.06 41.38
C GLY A 136 -70.16 -39.46 42.40
N GLU A 137 -70.69 -40.28 43.31
CA GLU A 137 -71.53 -39.80 44.41
C GLU A 137 -70.74 -38.85 45.33
N CYS A 138 -69.49 -39.16 45.67
CA CYS A 138 -68.63 -38.26 46.45
C CYS A 138 -68.46 -36.89 45.75
N ALA A 139 -68.23 -36.89 44.44
CA ALA A 139 -68.10 -35.67 43.62
C ALA A 139 -69.39 -34.84 43.58
N GLU A 140 -70.56 -35.49 43.47
CA GLU A 140 -71.85 -34.80 43.53
C GLU A 140 -72.08 -34.14 44.89
N GLN A 141 -71.74 -34.81 45.99
CA GLN A 141 -71.88 -34.23 47.33
C GLN A 141 -70.93 -33.07 47.58
N LEU A 142 -69.72 -33.12 47.02
CA LEU A 142 -68.76 -32.02 47.07
C LEU A 142 -69.28 -30.80 46.30
N LYS A 143 -69.81 -31.01 45.08
CA LYS A 143 -70.46 -29.94 44.29
C LYS A 143 -71.69 -29.36 44.98
N ALA A 144 -72.48 -30.21 45.63
CA ALA A 144 -73.65 -29.80 46.41
C ALA A 144 -73.30 -29.10 47.73
N GLN A 145 -72.00 -29.00 48.08
CA GLN A 145 -71.48 -28.41 49.31
C GLN A 145 -71.95 -29.11 50.59
N ASN A 146 -72.30 -30.40 50.51
CA ASN A 146 -72.64 -31.22 51.67
C ASN A 146 -71.39 -31.78 52.38
N VAL A 147 -70.25 -31.79 51.68
CA VAL A 147 -68.93 -32.15 52.18
C VAL A 147 -67.90 -31.09 51.75
N ASP A 148 -66.81 -30.99 52.51
CA ASP A 148 -65.74 -30.02 52.30
C ASP A 148 -64.62 -30.55 51.38
N GLY A 149 -64.50 -31.88 51.27
CA GLY A 149 -63.51 -32.52 50.42
C GLY A 149 -63.81 -33.99 50.15
N ILE A 150 -63.06 -34.56 49.21
CA ILE A 150 -63.10 -35.99 48.86
C ILE A 150 -61.74 -36.60 49.15
N VAL A 151 -61.74 -37.79 49.73
CA VAL A 151 -60.54 -38.61 49.88
C VAL A 151 -60.67 -39.85 49.01
N ALA A 152 -59.71 -40.03 48.11
CA ALA A 152 -59.59 -41.20 47.26
C ALA A 152 -58.17 -41.25 46.66
N ASP A 153 -57.90 -42.28 45.87
CA ASP A 153 -56.68 -42.37 45.08
C ASP A 153 -56.55 -41.18 44.13
N GLU A 154 -55.33 -40.64 44.01
CA GLU A 154 -54.99 -39.48 43.18
C GLU A 154 -55.51 -39.65 41.75
N GLN A 155 -55.40 -40.85 41.20
CA GLN A 155 -55.82 -41.16 39.84
C GLN A 155 -57.34 -41.05 39.66
N ASN A 156 -58.12 -41.49 40.66
CA ASN A 156 -59.59 -41.38 40.64
C ASN A 156 -60.03 -39.91 40.74
N ILE A 157 -59.37 -39.14 41.62
CA ILE A 157 -59.61 -37.69 41.76
C ILE A 157 -59.25 -36.96 40.47
N MET A 158 -58.06 -37.23 39.91
CA MET A 158 -57.57 -36.58 38.69
C MET A 158 -58.52 -36.79 37.51
N TYR A 159 -59.02 -38.01 37.34
CA TYR A 159 -59.96 -38.31 36.27
C TYR A 159 -61.28 -37.55 36.42
N TYR A 160 -61.93 -37.65 37.59
CA TYR A 160 -63.21 -36.99 37.80
C TYR A 160 -63.07 -35.48 37.73
N ALA A 161 -62.03 -34.91 38.35
CA ALA A 161 -61.78 -33.48 38.32
C ALA A 161 -61.50 -32.98 36.89
N GLN A 162 -60.86 -33.78 36.03
CA GLN A 162 -60.64 -33.42 34.63
C GLN A 162 -61.93 -33.55 33.79
N ALA A 163 -62.68 -34.65 33.94
CA ALA A 163 -63.93 -34.89 33.21
C ALA A 163 -64.97 -33.80 33.51
N GLU A 164 -65.05 -33.36 34.77
CA GLU A 164 -66.01 -32.38 35.26
C GLU A 164 -65.47 -30.93 35.32
N LYS A 165 -64.22 -30.70 34.87
CA LYS A 165 -63.52 -29.39 34.88
C LYS A 165 -63.45 -28.73 36.27
N MET A 166 -63.22 -29.52 37.31
CA MET A 166 -63.26 -29.05 38.70
C MET A 166 -61.96 -28.35 39.15
N PHE A 167 -60.84 -28.47 38.45
CA PHE A 167 -59.57 -27.82 38.85
C PHE A 167 -59.57 -26.28 38.89
N GLN A 168 -60.66 -25.62 38.48
CA GLN A 168 -60.77 -24.16 38.60
C GLN A 168 -61.16 -23.70 40.00
N ASP A 169 -61.94 -24.51 40.73
CA ASP A 169 -62.55 -24.15 42.00
C ASP A 169 -62.12 -25.09 43.15
N TYR A 170 -61.24 -26.05 42.86
CA TYR A 170 -60.82 -27.12 43.76
C TYR A 170 -59.33 -27.44 43.54
N TYR A 171 -58.64 -27.85 44.59
CA TYR A 171 -57.23 -28.22 44.57
C TYR A 171 -56.98 -29.54 45.29
N ILE A 172 -55.87 -30.21 44.95
CA ILE A 172 -55.37 -31.40 45.64
C ILE A 172 -54.43 -30.94 46.75
N LEU A 173 -54.60 -31.47 47.96
CA LEU A 173 -53.69 -31.21 49.08
C LEU A 173 -52.32 -31.86 48.80
N ASP A 174 -51.23 -31.09 48.98
CA ASP A 174 -49.86 -31.57 48.75
C ASP A 174 -49.44 -32.73 49.67
N GLU A 175 -50.04 -32.83 50.88
CA GLU A 175 -49.76 -33.91 51.82
C GLU A 175 -50.56 -35.18 51.46
N GLU A 176 -49.83 -36.26 51.15
CA GLU A 176 -50.38 -37.57 50.81
C GLU A 176 -50.98 -38.25 52.05
N VAL A 177 -52.20 -38.81 51.92
CA VAL A 177 -52.85 -39.61 52.98
C VAL A 177 -52.11 -40.92 53.18
N TYR A 178 -51.72 -41.56 52.07
CA TYR A 178 -50.92 -42.76 52.06
C TYR A 178 -50.21 -42.88 50.72
N THR A 179 -49.11 -43.63 50.69
CA THR A 179 -48.48 -44.09 49.44
C THR A 179 -48.17 -45.57 49.62
N GLU A 180 -48.94 -46.43 48.96
CA GLU A 180 -48.86 -47.88 49.11
C GLU A 180 -48.76 -48.61 47.78
N ASP A 181 -48.20 -49.81 47.84
CA ASP A 181 -48.08 -50.68 46.68
C ASP A 181 -49.46 -51.30 46.36
N VAL A 182 -49.90 -51.19 45.11
CA VAL A 182 -51.08 -51.87 44.59
C VAL A 182 -50.70 -53.27 44.12
N VAL A 183 -51.46 -54.25 44.57
CA VAL A 183 -51.22 -55.69 44.38
C VAL A 183 -52.48 -56.39 43.89
N PHE A 184 -52.32 -57.54 43.26
CA PHE A 184 -53.45 -58.44 43.00
C PHE A 184 -53.75 -59.27 44.24
N ALA A 185 -55.03 -59.35 44.61
CA ALA A 185 -55.52 -60.24 45.64
C ALA A 185 -56.27 -61.43 45.04
N VAL A 186 -55.91 -62.62 45.50
CA VAL A 186 -56.62 -63.88 45.20
C VAL A 186 -56.96 -64.62 46.50
N ARG A 187 -57.93 -65.53 46.44
CA ARG A 187 -58.27 -66.38 47.60
C ARG A 187 -57.05 -67.15 48.09
N LYS A 188 -56.87 -67.28 49.41
CA LYS A 188 -55.76 -68.05 50.00
C LYS A 188 -55.72 -69.51 49.57
N GLU A 189 -56.89 -70.08 49.30
CA GLU A 189 -57.04 -71.46 48.82
C GLU A 189 -56.44 -71.63 47.41
N ASP A 190 -56.42 -70.56 46.60
CA ASP A 190 -55.91 -70.51 45.24
C ASP A 190 -54.44 -70.01 45.19
N ALA A 191 -53.62 -70.39 46.17
CA ALA A 191 -52.21 -69.96 46.24
C ALA A 191 -51.38 -70.35 45.01
N VAL A 192 -51.80 -71.37 44.23
CA VAL A 192 -51.17 -71.72 42.95
C VAL A 192 -51.36 -70.59 41.93
N LEU A 193 -52.56 -70.02 41.85
CA LEU A 193 -52.87 -68.89 40.98
C LEU A 193 -52.05 -67.66 41.37
N GLY A 194 -51.98 -67.36 42.66
CA GLY A 194 -51.16 -66.26 43.19
C GLY A 194 -49.69 -66.35 42.78
N LYS A 195 -49.08 -67.54 42.86
CA LYS A 195 -47.69 -67.76 42.42
C LYS A 195 -47.49 -67.61 40.90
N ILE A 196 -48.50 -67.94 40.10
CA ILE A 196 -48.45 -67.74 38.64
C ILE A 196 -48.47 -66.24 38.34
N ILE A 197 -49.36 -65.49 39.00
CA ILE A 197 -49.46 -64.03 38.88
C ILE A 197 -48.13 -63.37 39.30
N ASP A 198 -47.52 -63.79 40.42
CA ASP A 198 -46.22 -63.26 40.87
C ASP A 198 -45.13 -63.40 39.81
N LYS A 199 -45.06 -64.57 39.16
CA LYS A 199 -44.08 -64.83 38.12
C LYS A 199 -44.34 -63.94 36.89
N ALA A 200 -45.60 -63.71 36.54
CA ALA A 200 -45.99 -62.84 35.43
C ALA A 200 -45.66 -61.36 35.75
N VAL A 201 -46.07 -60.86 36.92
CA VAL A 201 -45.76 -59.49 37.38
C VAL A 201 -44.25 -59.28 37.45
N TYR A 202 -43.48 -60.26 37.94
CA TYR A 202 -42.01 -60.17 37.94
C TYR A 202 -41.45 -59.98 36.53
N LYS A 203 -41.92 -60.75 35.54
CA LYS A 203 -41.48 -60.58 34.15
C LYS A 203 -41.87 -59.22 33.58
N LEU A 204 -43.13 -58.80 33.76
CA LEU A 204 -43.62 -57.51 33.28
C LEU A 204 -42.78 -56.36 33.83
N ARG A 205 -42.38 -56.43 35.10
CA ARG A 205 -41.47 -55.48 35.72
C ARG A 205 -40.07 -55.52 35.11
N THR A 206 -39.47 -56.71 34.93
CA THR A 206 -38.13 -56.82 34.34
C THR A 206 -38.05 -56.35 32.88
N GLN A 207 -39.15 -56.40 32.14
CA GLN A 207 -39.26 -55.95 30.75
C GLN A 207 -39.68 -54.47 30.61
N ASP A 208 -39.76 -53.74 31.72
CA ASP A 208 -40.23 -52.34 31.77
C ASP A 208 -41.65 -52.17 31.21
N VAL A 209 -42.46 -53.24 31.17
CA VAL A 209 -43.84 -53.21 30.65
C VAL A 209 -44.73 -52.43 31.60
N LEU A 210 -44.60 -52.66 32.92
CA LEU A 210 -45.38 -51.97 33.94
C LEU A 210 -45.18 -50.45 33.84
N ASP A 211 -43.94 -49.98 33.80
CA ASP A 211 -43.64 -48.55 33.69
C ASP A 211 -44.08 -47.96 32.34
N ARG A 212 -44.03 -48.73 31.25
CA ARG A 212 -44.57 -48.29 29.95
C ARG A 212 -46.09 -48.12 29.97
N VAL A 213 -46.82 -49.08 30.55
CA VAL A 213 -48.29 -48.99 30.69
C VAL A 213 -48.66 -47.83 31.62
N GLN A 214 -47.96 -47.66 32.74
CA GLN A 214 -48.13 -46.52 33.63
C GLN A 214 -47.87 -45.20 32.92
N ARG A 215 -46.73 -45.03 32.23
CA ARG A 215 -46.43 -43.81 31.48
C ARG A 215 -47.49 -43.53 30.42
N LYS A 216 -47.96 -44.55 29.68
CA LYS A 216 -48.99 -44.38 28.65
C LYS A 216 -50.28 -43.77 29.20
N TRP A 217 -50.71 -44.19 30.40
CA TRP A 217 -52.01 -43.80 30.96
C TRP A 217 -51.93 -42.64 31.96
N PHE A 218 -50.77 -42.36 32.55
CA PHE A 218 -50.58 -41.34 33.59
C PHE A 218 -49.79 -40.08 33.12
N LEU A 219 -49.53 -39.91 31.82
CA LEU A 219 -48.67 -38.83 31.29
C LEU A 219 -49.28 -37.40 31.30
N THR A 220 -50.49 -37.21 31.83
CA THR A 220 -51.20 -35.91 31.80
C THR A 220 -50.86 -34.94 32.93
N SER A 221 -49.92 -35.24 33.84
CA SER A 221 -49.56 -34.36 34.96
C SER A 221 -48.19 -33.64 34.86
N ILE A 222 -47.40 -33.84 33.79
CA ILE A 222 -46.01 -33.32 33.71
C ILE A 222 -45.87 -32.10 32.77
N LEU A 223 -46.92 -31.68 32.05
CA LEU A 223 -46.83 -30.62 31.03
C LEU A 223 -47.54 -29.29 31.36
N GLU A 224 -47.86 -29.02 32.63
CA GLU A 224 -48.42 -27.71 33.05
C GLU A 224 -47.56 -26.90 34.03
N ASP A 225 -46.28 -27.23 34.22
CA ASP A 225 -45.31 -26.29 34.82
C ASP A 225 -44.71 -25.37 33.74
N ALA A 226 -45.48 -24.35 33.36
CA ALA A 226 -44.95 -23.23 32.59
C ALA A 226 -43.89 -22.49 33.43
N LEU A 227 -42.62 -22.44 32.96
CA LEU A 227 -41.57 -21.63 33.56
C LEU A 227 -42.10 -20.21 33.85
N PRO A 228 -41.89 -19.65 35.06
CA PRO A 228 -42.46 -18.35 35.43
C PRO A 228 -42.06 -17.28 34.41
N ARG A 229 -43.01 -16.46 33.93
CA ARG A 229 -42.73 -15.41 32.92
C ARG A 229 -41.55 -14.49 33.29
N GLN A 230 -41.26 -14.32 34.58
CA GLN A 230 -40.11 -13.58 35.09
C GLN A 230 -38.77 -14.16 34.64
N PHE A 231 -38.63 -15.49 34.56
CA PHE A 231 -37.41 -16.15 34.07
C PHE A 231 -37.14 -15.81 32.60
N ILE A 232 -38.18 -15.72 31.77
CA ILE A 232 -38.03 -15.38 30.34
C ILE A 232 -37.46 -13.96 30.19
N TYR A 233 -37.96 -12.98 30.95
CA TYR A 233 -37.48 -11.60 30.90
C TYR A 233 -36.03 -11.46 31.40
N VAL A 234 -35.65 -12.20 32.45
CA VAL A 234 -34.26 -12.22 32.94
C VAL A 234 -33.32 -12.76 31.88
N TRP A 235 -33.66 -13.88 31.24
CA TRP A 235 -32.83 -14.46 30.18
C TRP A 235 -32.78 -13.59 28.92
N LEU A 236 -33.88 -12.92 28.57
CA LEU A 236 -33.90 -11.93 27.49
C LEU A 236 -32.98 -10.75 27.80
N ALA A 237 -32.99 -10.24 29.03
CA ALA A 237 -32.11 -9.15 29.47
C ALA A 237 -30.63 -9.57 29.46
N VAL A 238 -30.31 -10.79 29.90
CA VAL A 238 -28.96 -11.36 29.82
C VAL A 238 -28.51 -11.45 28.37
N LEU A 239 -29.36 -11.93 27.46
CA LEU A 239 -29.04 -12.02 26.04
C LEU A 239 -28.80 -10.64 25.41
N LEU A 240 -29.66 -9.65 25.70
CA LEU A 240 -29.51 -8.28 25.20
C LEU A 240 -28.24 -7.61 25.73
N SER A 241 -27.90 -7.80 27.01
CA SER A 241 -26.66 -7.29 27.60
C SER A 241 -25.41 -7.93 26.97
N GLY A 242 -25.46 -9.23 26.66
CA GLY A 242 -24.39 -9.92 25.94
C GLY A 242 -24.18 -9.36 24.53
N ILE A 243 -25.27 -9.10 23.80
CA ILE A 243 -25.22 -8.48 22.47
C ILE A 243 -24.65 -7.06 22.55
N ALA A 244 -25.11 -6.25 23.51
CA ALA A 244 -24.60 -4.90 23.72
C ALA A 244 -23.09 -4.91 24.04
N GLY A 245 -22.66 -5.82 24.92
CA GLY A 245 -21.24 -6.02 25.24
C GLY A 245 -20.40 -6.41 24.02
N PHE A 246 -20.93 -7.28 23.16
CA PHE A 246 -20.27 -7.66 21.91
C PHE A 246 -20.08 -6.46 20.97
N PHE A 247 -21.10 -5.61 20.79
CA PHE A 247 -20.99 -4.42 19.95
C PHE A 247 -20.01 -3.38 20.52
N VAL A 248 -20.00 -3.17 21.83
CA VAL A 248 -19.02 -2.29 22.49
C VAL A 248 -17.60 -2.83 22.28
N PHE A 249 -17.39 -4.13 22.45
CA PHE A 249 -16.10 -4.77 22.19
C PHE A 249 -15.68 -4.65 20.72
N LEU A 250 -16.59 -4.91 19.79
CA LEU A 250 -16.34 -4.80 18.35
C LEU A 250 -15.97 -3.36 17.96
N PHE A 251 -16.72 -2.38 18.48
CA PHE A 251 -16.42 -0.96 18.27
C PHE A 251 -15.06 -0.58 18.83
N TRP A 252 -14.76 -0.98 20.08
CA TRP A 252 -13.45 -0.74 20.69
C TRP A 252 -12.31 -1.41 19.89
N TYR A 253 -12.52 -2.64 19.42
CA TYR A 253 -11.57 -3.37 18.61
C TYR A 253 -11.28 -2.66 17.28
N ILE A 254 -12.32 -2.29 16.54
CA ILE A 254 -12.19 -1.53 15.27
C ILE A 254 -11.51 -0.19 15.53
N HIS A 255 -11.92 0.56 16.56
CA HIS A 255 -11.34 1.86 16.87
C HIS A 255 -9.86 1.77 17.26
N LYS A 256 -9.48 0.77 18.06
CA LYS A 256 -8.08 0.51 18.42
C LYS A 256 -7.25 0.12 17.20
N HIS A 257 -7.76 -0.78 16.36
CA HIS A 257 -7.02 -1.26 15.19
C HIS A 257 -6.84 -0.18 14.13
N THR A 258 -7.87 0.64 13.89
CA THR A 258 -7.79 1.79 12.98
C THR A 258 -6.79 2.84 13.47
N ARG A 259 -6.77 3.16 14.77
CA ARG A 259 -5.75 4.07 15.35
C ARG A 259 -4.33 3.56 15.16
N ILE A 260 -4.08 2.29 15.45
CA ILE A 260 -2.75 1.68 15.26
C ILE A 260 -2.34 1.77 13.79
N LEU A 261 -3.25 1.45 12.86
CA LEU A 261 -2.97 1.52 11.43
C LEU A 261 -2.64 2.95 10.97
N VAL A 262 -3.40 3.95 11.44
CA VAL A 262 -3.13 5.36 11.14
C VAL A 262 -1.77 5.79 11.67
N GLU A 263 -1.42 5.42 12.91
CA GLU A 263 -0.10 5.72 13.48
C GLU A 263 1.04 5.10 12.68
N VAL A 264 0.91 3.82 12.29
CA VAL A 264 1.90 3.13 11.46
C VAL A 264 2.03 3.84 10.11
N ARG A 265 0.92 4.13 9.42
CA ARG A 265 0.96 4.79 8.11
C ARG A 265 1.50 6.21 8.18
N THR A 266 1.20 6.93 9.26
CA THR A 266 1.73 8.27 9.53
C THR A 266 3.24 8.21 9.76
N ARG A 267 3.74 7.20 10.48
CA ARG A 267 5.18 6.97 10.66
C ARG A 267 5.87 6.62 9.35
N GLU A 268 5.30 5.74 8.53
CA GLU A 268 5.81 5.40 7.20
C GLU A 268 5.91 6.64 6.30
N LEU A 269 4.82 7.40 6.17
CA LEU A 269 4.80 8.64 5.37
C LEU A 269 5.80 9.67 5.88
N ASN A 270 5.93 9.84 7.19
CA ASN A 270 6.93 10.74 7.77
C ASN A 270 8.35 10.24 7.53
N ALA A 271 8.60 8.93 7.59
CA ALA A 271 9.90 8.34 7.28
C ALA A 271 10.26 8.52 5.80
N GLU A 272 9.32 8.29 4.87
CA GLU A 272 9.51 8.55 3.44
C GLU A 272 9.76 10.04 3.15
N ARG A 273 8.95 10.94 3.71
CA ARG A 273 9.17 12.39 3.60
C ARG A 273 10.54 12.80 4.15
N MET A 274 10.92 12.27 5.30
CA MET A 274 12.22 12.55 5.90
C MET A 274 13.34 12.03 5.01
N ARG A 275 13.21 10.82 4.45
CA ARG A 275 14.17 10.25 3.50
C ARG A 275 14.33 11.13 2.25
N LEU A 276 13.23 11.56 1.63
CA LEU A 276 13.27 12.46 0.47
C LEU A 276 13.97 13.77 0.82
N LYS A 277 13.62 14.38 1.96
CA LYS A 277 14.27 15.60 2.44
C LYS A 277 15.77 15.39 2.66
N THR A 278 16.17 14.28 3.27
CA THR A 278 17.59 13.94 3.47
C THR A 278 18.32 13.74 2.14
N VAL A 279 17.68 13.13 1.14
CA VAL A 279 18.25 13.00 -0.21
C VAL A 279 18.45 14.37 -0.85
N LEU A 280 17.44 15.24 -0.82
CA LEU A 280 17.53 16.60 -1.37
C LEU A 280 18.59 17.45 -0.62
N ASP A 281 18.70 17.30 0.69
CA ASP A 281 19.67 18.00 1.54
C ASP A 281 21.11 17.47 1.37
N ALA A 282 21.27 16.22 0.94
CA ALA A 282 22.57 15.62 0.64
C ALA A 282 23.13 16.07 -0.73
N ILE A 283 22.31 16.65 -1.61
CA ILE A 283 22.76 17.19 -2.91
C ILE A 283 23.71 18.37 -2.65
N PRO A 284 24.94 18.36 -3.18
CA PRO A 284 25.95 19.39 -2.93
C PRO A 284 25.68 20.72 -3.68
N GLN A 285 24.78 20.69 -4.66
CA GLN A 285 24.33 21.83 -5.45
C GLN A 285 23.21 22.59 -4.71
N TYR A 286 23.05 23.87 -5.03
CA TYR A 286 21.94 24.66 -4.52
C TYR A 286 20.68 24.28 -5.30
N LEU A 287 19.67 23.80 -4.60
CA LEU A 287 18.37 23.45 -5.18
C LEU A 287 17.32 24.37 -4.60
N LEU A 288 16.64 25.12 -5.46
CA LEU A 288 15.61 26.09 -5.12
C LEU A 288 14.38 25.84 -5.98
N GLU A 289 13.20 25.88 -5.38
CA GLU A 289 11.93 25.98 -6.09
C GLU A 289 11.49 27.44 -6.04
N VAL A 290 11.27 28.03 -7.21
CA VAL A 290 10.98 29.47 -7.34
C VAL A 290 9.73 29.70 -8.14
N THR A 291 8.98 30.74 -7.77
CA THR A 291 7.86 31.23 -8.59
C THR A 291 8.39 31.94 -9.83
N PRO A 292 7.54 32.17 -10.86
CA PRO A 292 7.91 32.94 -12.06
C PRO A 292 8.40 34.37 -11.75
N GLU A 293 7.99 34.93 -10.61
CA GLU A 293 8.39 36.25 -10.12
C GLU A 293 9.74 36.23 -9.37
N GLY A 294 10.35 35.05 -9.20
CA GLY A 294 11.65 34.88 -8.55
C GLY A 294 11.58 34.72 -7.03
N GLN A 295 10.41 34.38 -6.47
CA GLN A 295 10.24 34.14 -5.04
C GLN A 295 10.53 32.68 -4.70
N VAL A 296 11.41 32.41 -3.74
CA VAL A 296 11.76 31.04 -3.34
C VAL A 296 10.67 30.44 -2.43
N GLN A 297 10.12 29.29 -2.85
CA GLN A 297 9.15 28.49 -2.10
C GLN A 297 9.84 27.41 -1.25
N LEU A 298 10.79 26.69 -1.86
CA LEU A 298 11.54 25.62 -1.21
C LEU A 298 13.02 25.73 -1.54
N MET A 299 13.86 25.27 -0.61
CA MET A 299 15.31 25.20 -0.80
C MET A 299 15.90 24.05 -0.01
N ASN A 300 16.94 23.41 -0.53
CA ASN A 300 17.67 22.39 0.22
C ASN A 300 18.56 23.01 1.33
N GLN A 301 19.01 22.18 2.27
CA GLN A 301 19.84 22.62 3.40
C GLN A 301 21.13 23.30 2.94
N ARG A 302 21.70 22.86 1.82
CA ARG A 302 22.90 23.46 1.22
C ARG A 302 22.65 24.92 0.82
N ALA A 303 21.57 25.20 0.09
CA ALA A 303 21.16 26.56 -0.25
C ALA A 303 20.84 27.38 0.99
N LYS A 304 20.14 26.80 1.98
CA LYS A 304 19.76 27.50 3.21
C LYS A 304 20.94 27.96 4.07
N LYS A 305 21.99 27.14 4.18
CA LYS A 305 23.21 27.49 4.95
C LYS A 305 23.97 28.64 4.31
N ASP A 306 24.04 28.65 2.99
CA ASP A 306 24.87 29.59 2.25
C ASP A 306 24.07 30.84 1.78
N MET A 307 22.75 30.87 2.03
CA MET A 307 21.81 31.92 1.61
C MET A 307 22.20 33.33 2.07
N ASN A 308 22.75 33.45 3.28
CA ASN A 308 23.16 34.75 3.84
C ASN A 308 24.58 35.17 3.41
N GLN A 309 25.35 34.28 2.80
CA GLN A 309 26.75 34.52 2.41
C GLN A 309 26.93 34.64 0.90
N ASN A 310 26.08 33.99 0.11
CA ASN A 310 26.12 33.99 -1.34
C ASN A 310 24.96 34.85 -1.86
N ALA A 311 25.28 35.94 -2.56
CA ALA A 311 24.34 36.94 -3.09
C ALA A 311 23.37 36.44 -4.21
N LEU A 312 22.99 35.17 -4.19
CA LEU A 312 21.97 34.55 -5.04
C LEU A 312 20.56 34.97 -4.63
N CYS A 313 20.34 35.28 -3.35
CA CYS A 313 19.07 35.77 -2.80
C CYS A 313 19.34 36.94 -1.86
N SER A 314 18.40 37.89 -1.75
CA SER A 314 18.53 39.03 -0.83
C SER A 314 17.49 39.02 0.30
N GLY A 315 17.96 39.17 1.54
CA GLY A 315 17.14 39.45 2.72
C GLY A 315 16.34 38.26 3.28
N ASP A 316 15.50 38.54 4.29
CA ASP A 316 14.66 37.55 4.99
C ASP A 316 13.58 36.90 4.10
N ALA A 317 13.31 37.46 2.92
CA ALA A 317 12.24 37.03 2.02
C ALA A 317 12.67 36.02 0.94
N ALA A 318 13.95 35.63 0.88
CA ALA A 318 14.50 34.67 -0.09
C ALA A 318 14.04 34.94 -1.55
N VAL A 319 14.31 36.15 -2.05
CA VAL A 319 13.98 36.55 -3.44
C VAL A 319 15.26 36.61 -4.27
N ILE A 320 15.19 36.07 -5.49
CA ILE A 320 16.28 36.15 -6.47
C ILE A 320 16.30 37.54 -7.10
N THR A 321 17.39 38.27 -6.93
CA THR A 321 17.54 39.66 -7.41
C THR A 321 18.43 39.80 -8.64
N GLN A 322 19.18 38.75 -8.99
CA GLN A 322 20.09 38.76 -10.14
C GLN A 322 19.31 38.79 -11.46
N PRO A 323 19.47 39.83 -12.31
CA PRO A 323 18.68 39.98 -13.54
C PRO A 323 18.87 38.84 -14.53
N ALA A 324 20.09 38.31 -14.64
CA ALA A 324 20.39 37.16 -15.52
C ALA A 324 19.58 35.92 -15.13
N ILE A 325 19.46 35.65 -13.83
CA ILE A 325 18.72 34.49 -13.32
C ILE A 325 17.21 34.70 -13.51
N LEU A 326 16.71 35.90 -13.27
CA LEU A 326 15.31 36.25 -13.51
C LEU A 326 14.92 36.08 -14.99
N GLN A 327 15.82 36.44 -15.90
CA GLN A 327 15.61 36.19 -17.33
C GLN A 327 15.58 34.69 -17.63
N MET A 328 16.49 33.91 -17.06
CA MET A 328 16.50 32.45 -17.24
C MET A 328 15.24 31.76 -16.71
N ILE A 329 14.70 32.20 -15.57
CA ILE A 329 13.43 31.67 -15.03
C ILE A 329 12.29 31.90 -16.03
N LYS A 330 12.24 33.07 -16.66
CA LYS A 330 11.25 33.38 -17.70
C LYS A 330 11.46 32.57 -18.98
N THR A 331 12.71 32.39 -19.41
CA THR A 331 13.05 31.60 -20.60
C THR A 331 12.78 30.11 -20.39
N ALA A 332 13.06 29.57 -19.21
CA ALA A 332 12.85 28.15 -18.85
C ALA A 332 11.37 27.73 -18.89
N LYS A 333 10.45 28.70 -18.85
CA LYS A 333 9.01 28.49 -19.03
C LYS A 333 8.63 28.29 -20.51
N ILE A 334 9.40 28.86 -21.42
CA ILE A 334 9.17 28.81 -22.88
C ILE A 334 9.91 27.61 -23.46
N ASP A 335 11.18 27.47 -23.11
CA ASP A 335 12.02 26.33 -23.43
C ASP A 335 12.25 25.53 -22.15
N ALA A 336 11.87 24.26 -22.11
CA ALA A 336 11.88 23.40 -20.91
C ALA A 336 13.23 23.31 -20.15
N PHE A 337 14.30 23.90 -20.70
CA PHE A 337 15.64 23.88 -20.14
C PHE A 337 16.43 25.14 -20.51
N ALA A 338 16.88 25.91 -19.51
CA ALA A 338 17.80 27.03 -19.71
C ALA A 338 19.03 26.87 -18.80
N GLN A 339 20.23 26.97 -19.37
CA GLN A 339 21.50 26.86 -18.64
C GLN A 339 22.44 28.00 -18.99
N GLN A 340 23.01 28.65 -17.97
CA GLN A 340 23.98 29.73 -18.14
C GLN A 340 24.97 29.75 -16.98
N GLU A 341 26.22 30.16 -17.26
CA GLU A 341 27.20 30.47 -16.21
C GLU A 341 27.10 31.95 -15.86
N VAL A 342 26.97 32.25 -14.56
CA VAL A 342 26.83 33.60 -14.03
C VAL A 342 27.91 33.82 -12.98
N GLU A 343 28.61 34.95 -13.08
CA GLU A 343 29.58 35.36 -12.09
C GLU A 343 28.90 36.17 -10.98
N ILE A 344 29.04 35.70 -9.74
CA ILE A 344 28.46 36.34 -8.55
C ILE A 344 29.55 36.35 -7.47
N ASN A 345 29.91 37.54 -6.97
CA ASN A 345 30.91 37.72 -5.91
C ASN A 345 32.24 36.96 -6.18
N GLN A 346 32.83 37.12 -7.37
CA GLN A 346 34.09 36.48 -7.77
C GLN A 346 34.04 34.94 -7.85
N LYS A 347 32.84 34.36 -7.80
CA LYS A 347 32.60 32.94 -8.03
C LYS A 347 31.77 32.75 -9.27
N ILE A 348 32.00 31.64 -9.96
CA ILE A 348 31.28 31.26 -11.18
C ILE A 348 30.29 30.18 -10.81
N TYR A 349 29.00 30.49 -10.97
CA TYR A 349 27.92 29.54 -10.77
C TYR A 349 27.34 29.10 -12.10
N ARG A 350 27.22 27.80 -12.30
CA ARG A 350 26.43 27.23 -13.39
C ARG A 350 25.00 27.09 -12.91
N ILE A 351 24.10 27.84 -13.52
CA ILE A 351 22.69 27.90 -13.16
C ILE A 351 21.91 27.15 -14.22
N THR A 352 21.00 26.30 -13.78
CA THR A 352 20.09 25.52 -14.61
C THR A 352 18.68 25.74 -14.11
N CYS A 353 17.79 26.16 -15.01
CA CYS A 353 16.37 26.33 -14.73
C CYS A 353 15.58 25.29 -15.53
N SER A 354 14.68 24.58 -14.86
CA SER A 354 13.79 23.57 -15.46
C SER A 354 12.38 23.78 -14.94
N ASP A 355 11.39 23.70 -15.84
CA ASP A 355 9.99 23.67 -15.46
C ASP A 355 9.68 22.36 -14.71
N ILE A 356 8.81 22.44 -13.69
CA ILE A 356 8.33 21.31 -12.89
C ILE A 356 7.12 20.64 -13.56
N GLY A 357 6.52 21.29 -14.57
CA GLY A 357 5.55 20.68 -15.48
C GLY A 357 4.31 20.14 -14.78
N GLY A 358 3.30 20.98 -14.57
CA GLY A 358 1.92 20.58 -14.23
C GLY A 358 1.69 19.82 -12.91
N LEU A 359 2.74 19.53 -12.13
CA LEU A 359 2.66 18.81 -10.85
C LEU A 359 2.37 19.74 -9.65
N SER A 360 2.49 21.05 -9.83
CA SER A 360 2.11 22.05 -8.83
C SER A 360 1.03 22.97 -9.41
N GLU A 361 -0.02 23.28 -8.61
CA GLU A 361 -1.06 24.26 -8.98
C GLU A 361 -0.48 25.66 -9.27
N ASN A 362 0.70 25.94 -8.71
CA ASN A 362 1.49 27.14 -8.97
C ASN A 362 2.59 26.80 -9.98
N GLU A 363 2.70 27.54 -11.08
CA GLU A 363 3.66 27.35 -12.19
C GLU A 363 5.13 27.57 -11.75
N ASN A 364 5.64 26.75 -10.83
CA ASN A 364 6.96 26.89 -10.22
C ASN A 364 8.07 26.28 -11.08
N VAL A 365 9.28 26.84 -10.96
CA VAL A 365 10.49 26.43 -11.68
C VAL A 365 11.52 25.89 -10.69
N ILE A 366 12.19 24.78 -11.01
CA ILE A 366 13.37 24.32 -10.28
C ILE A 366 14.58 25.08 -10.79
N LEU A 367 15.30 25.70 -9.87
CA LEU A 367 16.59 26.31 -10.09
C LEU A 367 17.67 25.50 -9.38
N LEU A 368 18.66 25.09 -10.16
CA LEU A 368 19.83 24.38 -9.71
C LEU A 368 21.07 25.23 -9.96
N ALA A 369 21.84 25.52 -8.90
CA ALA A 369 23.08 26.29 -9.03
C ALA A 369 24.27 25.50 -8.48
N GLU A 370 25.30 25.36 -9.32
CA GLU A 370 26.54 24.65 -9.04
C GLU A 370 27.73 25.62 -9.03
N ASP A 371 28.53 25.64 -7.95
CA ASP A 371 29.78 26.41 -7.91
C ASP A 371 30.84 25.69 -8.77
N VAL A 372 31.10 26.23 -9.96
CA VAL A 372 32.07 25.67 -10.92
C VAL A 372 33.39 26.44 -10.94
N THR A 373 33.62 27.30 -9.94
CA THR A 373 34.79 28.20 -9.89
C THR A 373 36.12 27.44 -9.97
N LEU A 374 36.32 26.43 -9.10
CA LEU A 374 37.55 25.64 -9.08
C LEU A 374 37.75 24.87 -10.38
N ARG A 375 36.68 24.30 -10.93
CA ARG A 375 36.72 23.56 -12.20
C ARG A 375 37.15 24.48 -13.35
N ARG A 376 36.59 25.69 -13.43
CA ARG A 376 36.99 26.69 -14.43
C ARG A 376 38.44 27.14 -14.27
N ILE A 377 38.90 27.32 -13.04
CA ILE A 377 40.31 27.66 -12.76
C ILE A 377 41.22 26.52 -13.23
N GLN A 378 40.89 25.26 -12.91
CA GLN A 378 41.65 24.09 -13.33
C GLN A 378 41.66 23.90 -14.85
N GLU A 379 40.52 24.09 -15.52
CA GLU A 379 40.43 24.05 -16.99
C GLU A 379 41.36 25.10 -17.62
N LYS A 380 41.32 26.35 -17.11
CA LYS A 380 42.24 27.41 -17.57
C LYS A 380 43.71 27.07 -17.30
N GLN A 381 44.02 26.49 -16.13
CA GLN A 381 45.38 26.07 -15.78
C GLN A 381 45.87 24.90 -16.66
N ASN A 382 45.01 23.93 -16.95
CA ASN A 382 45.34 22.81 -17.83
C ASN A 382 45.63 23.29 -19.25
N ILE A 383 44.81 24.21 -19.78
CA ILE A 383 45.08 24.85 -21.07
C ILE A 383 46.44 25.55 -21.04
N GLN A 384 46.75 26.30 -19.98
CA GLN A 384 48.04 26.98 -19.82
C GLN A 384 49.22 26.00 -19.69
N ASN A 385 49.05 24.89 -18.98
CA ASN A 385 50.06 23.85 -18.82
C ASN A 385 50.32 23.12 -20.15
N ASN A 386 49.27 22.78 -20.89
CA ASN A 386 49.39 22.19 -22.22
C ASN A 386 50.13 23.14 -23.18
N LYS A 387 49.81 24.44 -23.13
CA LYS A 387 50.57 25.49 -23.85
C LYS A 387 52.05 25.48 -23.43
N MET A 388 52.33 25.42 -22.14
CA MET A 388 53.71 25.43 -21.61
C MET A 388 54.50 24.17 -21.98
N MET A 389 53.85 23.01 -21.98
CA MET A 389 54.44 21.75 -22.45
C MET A 389 54.77 21.80 -23.94
N ALA A 390 53.85 22.33 -24.76
CA ALA A 390 54.13 22.57 -26.18
C ALA A 390 55.31 23.54 -26.36
N ILE A 391 55.37 24.66 -25.61
CA ILE A 391 56.55 25.55 -25.62
C ILE A 391 57.83 24.79 -25.24
N GLY A 392 57.77 23.93 -24.22
CA GLY A 392 58.91 23.14 -23.72
C GLY A 392 59.45 22.14 -24.75
N GLU A 393 58.57 21.40 -25.42
CA GLU A 393 58.97 20.50 -26.53
C GLU A 393 59.59 21.26 -27.70
N LEU A 394 59.11 22.49 -27.94
CA LEU A 394 59.48 23.30 -29.10
C LEU A 394 60.70 24.21 -28.83
N ALA A 395 61.12 24.36 -27.57
CA ALA A 395 62.26 25.19 -27.15
C ALA A 395 63.58 24.78 -27.83
N SER A 396 63.78 23.49 -28.12
CA SER A 396 64.99 23.01 -28.81
C SER A 396 65.05 23.45 -30.27
N GLY A 397 63.92 23.46 -30.99
CA GLY A 397 63.86 23.90 -32.39
C GLY A 397 64.09 25.41 -32.51
N ILE A 398 63.43 26.18 -31.64
CA ILE A 398 63.53 27.64 -31.62
C ILE A 398 64.93 28.11 -31.19
N SER A 399 65.56 27.42 -30.24
CA SER A 399 66.93 27.72 -29.85
C SER A 399 67.88 27.58 -31.03
N HIS A 400 67.67 26.58 -31.89
CA HIS A 400 68.47 26.40 -33.10
C HIS A 400 68.16 27.48 -34.15
N GLU A 401 66.89 27.84 -34.34
CA GLU A 401 66.49 28.88 -35.29
C GLU A 401 66.89 30.30 -34.87
N LEU A 402 66.92 30.63 -33.59
CA LEU A 402 67.44 31.91 -33.09
C LEU A 402 68.96 31.97 -33.12
N LYS A 403 69.64 30.84 -32.89
CA LYS A 403 71.10 30.78 -32.91
C LYS A 403 71.65 31.10 -34.31
N ASN A 404 70.96 30.67 -35.36
CA ASN A 404 71.37 30.90 -36.75
C ASN A 404 71.54 32.40 -37.12
N PRO A 405 70.50 33.28 -37.03
CA PRO A 405 70.64 34.70 -37.36
C PRO A 405 71.65 35.39 -36.43
N LEU A 406 71.71 34.99 -35.15
CA LEU A 406 72.69 35.53 -34.21
C LEU A 406 74.13 35.18 -34.60
N GLU A 407 74.40 33.94 -35.02
CA GLU A 407 75.72 33.52 -35.52
C GLU A 407 76.11 34.31 -36.78
N ILE A 408 75.16 34.50 -37.70
CA ILE A 408 75.37 35.29 -38.92
C ILE A 408 75.71 36.75 -38.58
N ILE A 409 74.93 37.39 -37.70
CA ILE A 409 75.18 38.75 -37.22
C ILE A 409 76.57 38.84 -36.55
N CYS A 410 76.92 37.89 -35.69
CA CYS A 410 78.22 37.85 -35.03
C CYS A 410 79.37 37.70 -36.03
N ASN A 411 79.23 36.85 -37.04
CA ASN A 411 80.24 36.64 -38.07
C ASN A 411 80.47 37.89 -38.92
N TYR A 412 79.39 38.57 -39.33
CA TYR A 412 79.48 39.81 -40.10
C TYR A 412 80.02 40.98 -39.27
N CYS A 413 79.60 41.11 -38.01
CA CYS A 413 80.20 42.06 -37.06
C CYS A 413 81.71 41.81 -36.89
N TYR A 414 82.13 40.54 -36.83
CA TYR A 414 83.54 40.16 -36.74
C TYR A 414 84.32 40.53 -38.00
N ALA A 415 83.75 40.28 -39.19
CA ALA A 415 84.36 40.65 -40.48
C ALA A 415 84.56 42.16 -40.62
N LEU A 416 83.55 42.95 -40.22
CA LEU A 416 83.64 44.41 -40.15
C LEU A 416 84.74 44.86 -39.16
N LYS A 417 84.76 44.28 -37.96
CA LYS A 417 85.75 44.62 -36.91
C LYS A 417 87.18 44.28 -37.31
N LYS A 418 87.39 43.20 -38.06
CA LYS A 418 88.72 42.75 -38.52
C LYS A 418 89.21 43.44 -39.79
N GLY A 419 88.39 44.30 -40.39
CA GLY A 419 88.76 45.00 -41.63
C GLY A 419 88.94 44.06 -42.83
N ILE A 420 88.22 42.92 -42.82
CA ILE A 420 88.27 41.93 -43.91
C ILE A 420 87.55 42.48 -45.16
N LEU A 421 86.64 43.43 -44.98
CA LEU A 421 85.90 44.09 -46.05
C LEU A 421 86.64 45.37 -46.45
N HIS A 422 86.92 45.51 -47.75
CA HIS A 422 87.85 46.52 -48.26
C HIS A 422 87.16 47.69 -48.97
N THR A 423 85.88 47.56 -49.33
CA THR A 423 85.12 48.62 -50.01
C THR A 423 83.96 49.13 -49.16
N LYS A 424 83.54 50.36 -49.43
CA LYS A 424 82.39 50.98 -48.75
C LYS A 424 81.08 50.25 -49.09
N GLU A 425 80.91 49.84 -50.34
CA GLU A 425 79.79 49.00 -50.80
C GLU A 425 79.70 47.68 -50.02
N ASP A 426 80.82 46.96 -49.84
CA ASP A 426 80.82 45.68 -49.12
C ASP A 426 80.42 45.86 -47.63
N CYS A 427 80.90 46.94 -47.01
CA CYS A 427 80.51 47.30 -45.64
C CYS A 427 79.02 47.63 -45.52
N LEU A 428 78.47 48.37 -46.48
CA LEU A 428 77.04 48.72 -46.51
C LEU A 428 76.16 47.49 -46.74
N GLN A 429 76.54 46.61 -47.67
CA GLN A 429 75.83 45.33 -47.88
C GLN A 429 75.86 44.46 -46.63
N THR A 430 77.02 44.39 -45.95
CA THR A 430 77.16 43.63 -44.70
C THR A 430 76.26 44.18 -43.59
N ILE A 431 76.16 45.51 -43.46
CA ILE A 431 75.25 46.16 -42.51
C ILE A 431 73.78 45.84 -42.85
N CYS A 432 73.40 45.88 -44.13
CA CYS A 432 72.05 45.49 -44.55
C CYS A 432 71.72 44.03 -44.16
N VAL A 433 72.66 43.10 -44.36
CA VAL A 433 72.46 41.70 -43.96
C VAL A 433 72.32 41.58 -42.44
N ILE A 434 73.12 42.30 -41.65
CA ILE A 434 72.96 42.35 -40.18
C ILE A 434 71.57 42.86 -39.78
N GLU A 435 71.07 43.92 -40.42
CA GLU A 435 69.74 44.46 -40.15
C GLU A 435 68.62 43.49 -40.53
N GLU A 436 68.76 42.76 -41.64
CA GLU A 436 67.80 41.74 -42.06
C GLU A 436 67.74 40.57 -41.08
N GLU A 437 68.90 40.02 -40.69
CA GLU A 437 68.97 38.92 -39.72
C GLU A 437 68.48 39.34 -38.33
N ALA A 438 68.71 40.61 -37.94
CA ALA A 438 68.19 41.14 -36.67
C ALA A 438 66.66 41.27 -36.70
N LYS A 439 66.08 41.71 -37.83
CA LYS A 439 64.63 41.72 -38.03
C LYS A 439 64.05 40.31 -37.99
N GLU A 440 64.75 39.34 -38.57
CA GLU A 440 64.32 37.95 -38.59
C GLU A 440 64.31 37.33 -37.20
N ALA A 441 65.38 37.53 -36.42
CA ALA A 441 65.42 37.14 -35.01
C ALA A 441 64.27 37.77 -34.20
N ASN A 442 63.95 39.05 -34.45
CA ASN A 442 62.84 39.71 -33.77
C ASN A 442 61.47 39.12 -34.15
N LYS A 443 61.25 38.75 -35.41
CA LYS A 443 60.00 38.07 -35.82
C LYS A 443 59.82 36.73 -35.13
N ILE A 444 60.89 35.96 -34.93
CA ILE A 444 60.85 34.67 -34.21
C ILE A 444 60.43 34.92 -32.75
N VAL A 445 61.02 35.91 -32.08
CA VAL A 445 60.68 36.29 -30.71
C VAL A 445 59.24 36.78 -30.59
N GLU A 446 58.79 37.64 -31.50
CA GLU A 446 57.41 38.14 -31.51
C GLU A 446 56.40 37.01 -31.75
N SER A 447 56.70 36.07 -32.65
CA SER A 447 55.85 34.90 -32.91
C SER A 447 55.73 34.02 -31.66
N LEU A 448 56.85 33.76 -30.96
CA LEU A 448 56.86 33.03 -29.68
C LEU A 448 56.05 33.74 -28.59
N LEU A 449 56.26 35.06 -28.45
CA LEU A 449 55.53 35.87 -27.46
C LEU A 449 54.04 35.93 -27.78
N SER A 450 53.66 36.00 -29.06
CA SER A 450 52.26 35.96 -29.48
C SER A 450 51.60 34.64 -29.13
N PHE A 451 52.31 33.52 -29.30
CA PHE A 451 51.84 32.18 -28.92
C PHE A 451 51.68 32.04 -27.40
N ALA A 452 52.66 32.52 -26.63
CA ALA A 452 52.62 32.51 -25.17
C ALA A 452 51.54 33.45 -24.59
N ARG A 453 51.22 34.54 -25.31
CA ARG A 453 50.21 35.56 -24.93
C ARG A 453 48.84 35.36 -25.57
N LEU A 454 48.55 34.21 -26.19
CA LEU A 454 47.19 33.90 -26.64
C LEU A 454 46.25 33.89 -25.42
N SER A 455 45.70 35.07 -25.12
CA SER A 455 44.51 35.27 -24.31
C SER A 455 43.35 34.56 -25.00
N PRO A 456 42.33 34.09 -24.24
CA PRO A 456 41.11 33.59 -24.86
C PRO A 456 40.62 34.62 -25.87
N THR A 457 40.43 34.23 -27.13
CA THR A 457 39.82 35.14 -28.11
C THR A 457 38.50 35.59 -27.53
N GLU A 458 38.33 36.90 -27.34
CA GLU A 458 37.03 37.45 -27.00
C GLU A 458 36.06 37.04 -28.11
N ILE A 459 34.99 36.33 -27.76
CA ILE A 459 33.95 35.95 -28.71
C ILE A 459 33.22 37.25 -29.06
N GLY A 460 33.68 37.89 -30.13
CA GLY A 460 33.09 39.10 -30.69
C GLY A 460 32.45 38.84 -32.04
N GLU A 461 31.92 39.90 -32.64
CA GLU A 461 31.29 39.86 -33.94
C GLU A 461 31.92 40.87 -34.88
N ALA A 462 32.02 40.49 -36.15
CA ALA A 462 32.54 41.36 -37.19
C ALA A 462 31.82 41.09 -38.51
N GLU A 463 31.67 42.15 -39.29
CA GLU A 463 31.22 42.07 -40.68
C GLU A 463 32.40 41.56 -41.54
N LEU A 464 32.24 40.38 -42.12
CA LEU A 464 33.26 39.68 -42.88
C LEU A 464 33.69 40.45 -44.12
N LYS A 465 32.73 40.98 -44.89
CA LYS A 465 32.98 41.73 -46.13
C LYS A 465 33.83 42.98 -45.88
N ALA A 466 33.41 43.82 -44.94
CA ALA A 466 34.13 45.02 -44.55
C ALA A 466 35.53 44.69 -44.01
N SER A 467 35.65 43.63 -43.20
CA SER A 467 36.93 43.20 -42.63
C SER A 467 37.92 42.75 -43.71
N VAL A 468 37.51 41.87 -44.62
CA VAL A 468 38.37 41.39 -45.72
C VAL A 468 38.76 42.55 -46.64
N GLN A 469 37.84 43.47 -46.96
CA GLN A 469 38.16 44.65 -47.78
C GLN A 469 39.21 45.55 -47.15
N MET A 470 39.10 45.82 -45.83
CA MET A 470 40.10 46.61 -45.10
C MET A 470 41.47 45.94 -45.11
N ILE A 471 41.52 44.61 -44.93
CA ILE A 471 42.76 43.83 -44.95
C ILE A 471 43.38 43.84 -46.35
N LEU A 472 42.57 43.67 -47.39
CA LEU A 472 43.02 43.76 -48.78
C LEU A 472 43.61 45.14 -49.07
N GLN A 473 42.94 46.23 -48.68
CA GLN A 473 43.47 47.60 -48.83
C GLN A 473 44.83 47.77 -48.17
N LEU A 474 45.02 47.20 -46.98
CA LEU A 474 46.31 47.24 -46.27
C LEU A 474 47.43 46.47 -47.02
N GLN A 475 47.09 45.36 -47.68
CA GLN A 475 48.05 44.49 -48.38
C GLN A 475 48.25 44.86 -49.87
N MET A 476 47.39 45.69 -50.45
CA MET A 476 47.46 46.09 -51.86
C MET A 476 48.82 46.62 -52.32
N PRO A 477 49.55 47.46 -51.56
CA PRO A 477 50.88 47.92 -51.97
C PRO A 477 51.86 46.76 -52.20
N LEU A 478 51.81 45.72 -51.36
CA LEU A 478 52.64 44.52 -51.48
C LEU A 478 52.23 43.66 -52.67
N PHE A 479 50.92 43.48 -52.88
CA PHE A 479 50.40 42.74 -54.05
C PHE A 479 50.80 43.42 -55.37
N HIS A 480 50.70 44.75 -55.46
CA HIS A 480 51.14 45.49 -56.64
C HIS A 480 52.65 45.37 -56.87
N HIS A 481 53.46 45.50 -55.83
CA HIS A 481 54.91 45.32 -55.92
C HIS A 481 55.28 43.92 -56.42
N LYS A 482 54.57 42.87 -55.99
CA LYS A 482 54.78 41.48 -56.43
C LYS A 482 54.02 41.11 -57.72
N GLN A 483 53.32 42.05 -58.37
CA GLN A 483 52.53 41.86 -59.59
C GLN A 483 51.43 40.78 -59.48
N ILE A 484 50.72 40.76 -58.35
CA ILE A 484 49.65 39.80 -58.06
C ILE A 484 48.28 40.45 -58.34
N ALA A 485 47.48 39.82 -59.19
CA ALA A 485 46.08 40.21 -59.41
C ALA A 485 45.18 39.61 -58.32
N VAL A 486 44.34 40.44 -57.69
CA VAL A 486 43.43 39.98 -56.63
C VAL A 486 41.98 40.12 -57.09
N GLU A 487 41.22 39.04 -57.02
CA GLU A 487 39.78 39.00 -57.26
C GLU A 487 39.05 38.71 -55.96
N PHE A 488 38.25 39.67 -55.48
CA PHE A 488 37.40 39.49 -54.30
C PHE A 488 35.93 39.50 -54.70
N ASN A 489 35.25 38.38 -54.47
CA ASN A 489 33.83 38.23 -54.74
C ASN A 489 33.05 37.94 -53.45
N CYS A 490 32.27 38.93 -53.01
CA CYS A 490 31.39 38.84 -51.86
C CYS A 490 30.14 39.70 -52.13
N THR A 491 29.03 39.03 -52.43
CA THR A 491 27.77 39.66 -52.84
C THR A 491 27.13 40.44 -51.68
N GLU A 492 27.03 39.85 -50.50
CA GLU A 492 26.27 40.40 -49.36
C GLU A 492 27.13 40.62 -48.09
N PRO A 493 26.75 41.55 -47.20
CA PRO A 493 27.39 41.69 -45.90
C PRO A 493 27.05 40.50 -44.99
N VAL A 494 28.07 39.86 -44.42
CA VAL A 494 27.92 38.64 -43.61
C VAL A 494 28.51 38.87 -42.23
N TRP A 495 27.73 38.58 -41.18
CA TRP A 495 28.18 38.68 -39.78
C TRP A 495 28.61 37.31 -39.25
N VAL A 496 29.84 37.25 -38.74
CA VAL A 496 30.44 36.02 -38.23
C VAL A 496 30.80 36.16 -36.75
N CYS A 497 30.81 35.04 -36.03
CA CYS A 497 31.28 34.95 -34.64
C CYS A 497 32.81 35.00 -34.57
N CYS A 498 33.42 36.11 -34.98
CA CYS A 498 34.86 36.35 -34.88
C CYS A 498 35.12 37.85 -34.76
N THR A 499 36.14 38.25 -33.99
CA THR A 499 36.53 39.67 -33.87
C THR A 499 37.24 40.16 -35.13
N GLN A 500 37.19 41.47 -35.36
CA GLN A 500 37.92 42.10 -36.47
C GLN A 500 39.44 41.82 -36.40
N GLU A 501 40.02 41.79 -35.20
CA GLU A 501 41.43 41.42 -35.02
C GLU A 501 41.71 39.94 -35.34
N GLY A 502 40.82 39.03 -34.96
CA GLY A 502 40.91 37.61 -35.30
C GLY A 502 40.89 37.39 -36.81
N LEU A 503 39.93 38.01 -37.51
CA LEU A 503 39.85 37.98 -38.98
C LEU A 503 41.12 38.56 -39.63
N LYS A 504 41.64 39.68 -39.10
CA LYS A 504 42.88 40.28 -39.58
C LYS A 504 44.06 39.31 -39.49
N LYS A 505 44.22 38.61 -38.36
CA LYS A 505 45.29 37.61 -38.19
C LYS A 505 45.13 36.43 -39.14
N ILE A 506 43.91 35.94 -39.33
CA ILE A 506 43.62 34.82 -40.25
C ILE A 506 44.02 35.18 -41.66
N PHE A 507 43.44 36.25 -42.22
CA PHE A 507 43.63 36.58 -43.62
C PHE A 507 45.02 37.11 -43.95
N ILE A 508 45.68 37.85 -43.05
CA ILE A 508 47.09 38.26 -43.27
C ILE A 508 47.99 37.03 -43.40
N ASN A 509 47.83 36.01 -42.54
CA ASN A 509 48.62 34.79 -42.63
C ASN A 509 48.37 34.03 -43.95
N LEU A 510 47.10 33.90 -44.36
CA LEU A 510 46.76 33.24 -45.62
C LEU A 510 47.30 34.01 -46.83
N PHE A 511 47.16 35.33 -46.86
CA PHE A 511 47.67 36.18 -47.95
C PHE A 511 49.20 36.16 -48.02
N THR A 512 49.88 36.18 -46.88
CA THR A 512 51.35 36.08 -46.85
C THR A 512 51.81 34.72 -47.39
N ASN A 513 51.14 33.63 -47.00
CA ASN A 513 51.45 32.32 -47.54
C ASN A 513 51.20 32.20 -49.05
N ALA A 514 50.10 32.78 -49.55
CA ALA A 514 49.82 32.84 -50.98
C ALA A 514 50.90 33.64 -51.75
N MET A 515 51.31 34.80 -51.23
CA MET A 515 52.37 35.61 -51.83
C MET A 515 53.69 34.86 -51.94
N ASP A 516 54.09 34.16 -50.89
CA ASP A 516 55.35 33.40 -50.85
C ASP A 516 55.29 32.17 -51.78
N ALA A 517 54.14 31.49 -51.85
CA ALA A 517 53.93 30.37 -52.76
C ALA A 517 54.04 30.80 -54.24
N MET A 518 53.63 32.03 -54.56
CA MET A 518 53.73 32.60 -55.91
C MET A 518 55.10 33.21 -56.22
N GLU A 519 55.93 33.51 -55.22
CA GLU A 519 57.30 34.01 -55.45
C GLU A 519 58.19 32.95 -56.12
N ALA A 520 57.95 31.68 -55.81
CA ALA A 520 58.64 30.55 -56.41
C ALA A 520 58.31 30.33 -57.90
N VAL A 521 57.34 31.07 -58.48
CA VAL A 521 56.88 30.83 -59.85
C VAL A 521 57.02 32.07 -60.73
N LYS A 522 57.76 31.91 -61.83
CA LYS A 522 58.14 33.01 -62.74
C LYS A 522 57.33 33.04 -64.04
N ASP A 523 56.79 31.91 -64.48
CA ASP A 523 56.22 31.76 -65.83
C ASP A 523 54.68 31.86 -65.90
N ARG A 524 54.03 32.39 -64.86
CA ARG A 524 52.57 32.57 -64.81
C ARG A 524 52.16 33.92 -64.22
N GLN A 525 51.05 34.45 -64.71
CA GLN A 525 50.43 35.64 -64.11
C GLN A 525 49.89 35.28 -62.73
N LYS A 526 50.45 35.92 -61.69
CA LYS A 526 50.12 35.64 -60.30
C LYS A 526 48.73 36.15 -59.97
N LYS A 527 47.90 35.30 -59.36
CA LYS A 527 46.51 35.61 -59.08
C LYS A 527 46.05 34.98 -57.75
N ILE A 528 45.35 35.77 -56.95
CA ILE A 528 44.62 35.32 -55.77
C ILE A 528 43.12 35.55 -56.01
N ARG A 529 42.31 34.51 -55.82
CA ARG A 529 40.85 34.61 -55.84
C ARG A 529 40.31 34.37 -54.44
N ILE A 530 39.42 35.25 -54.00
CA ILE A 530 38.73 35.15 -52.72
C ILE A 530 37.22 35.13 -52.98
N SER A 531 36.57 34.03 -52.62
CA SER A 531 35.12 33.86 -52.73
C SER A 531 34.51 33.59 -51.38
N VAL A 532 33.33 34.19 -51.14
CA VAL A 532 32.54 33.95 -49.92
C VAL A 532 31.25 33.25 -50.32
N MET A 533 30.99 32.11 -49.69
CA MET A 533 29.76 31.33 -49.84
C MET A 533 29.07 31.20 -48.48
N LEU A 534 27.74 31.15 -48.47
CA LEU A 534 26.94 30.94 -47.28
C LEU A 534 26.39 29.52 -47.27
N THR A 535 26.45 28.89 -46.10
CA THR A 535 25.76 27.63 -45.78
C THR A 535 24.80 27.87 -44.62
N GLU A 536 24.00 26.87 -44.23
CA GLU A 536 22.99 27.01 -43.17
C GLU A 536 23.55 27.60 -41.85
N ASN A 537 24.78 27.23 -41.46
CA ASN A 537 25.36 27.64 -40.18
C ASN A 537 26.73 28.34 -40.30
N PHE A 538 27.33 28.37 -41.50
CA PHE A 538 28.71 28.87 -41.68
C PHE A 538 28.85 29.79 -42.89
N ALA A 539 29.68 30.82 -42.74
CA ALA A 539 30.31 31.54 -43.83
C ALA A 539 31.57 30.78 -44.27
N VAL A 540 31.59 30.36 -45.52
CA VAL A 540 32.70 29.63 -46.15
C VAL A 540 33.50 30.61 -46.99
N VAL A 541 34.73 30.90 -46.58
CA VAL A 541 35.66 31.77 -47.29
C VAL A 541 36.72 30.92 -47.96
N GLU A 542 36.77 31.01 -49.28
CA GLU A 542 37.74 30.31 -50.11
C GLU A 542 38.82 31.30 -50.57
N VAL A 543 40.07 31.00 -50.25
CA VAL A 543 41.25 31.76 -50.67
C VAL A 543 42.09 30.85 -51.56
N GLU A 544 42.04 31.10 -52.87
CA GLU A 544 42.71 30.34 -53.90
C GLU A 544 43.91 31.13 -54.44
N ASP A 545 45.09 30.53 -54.42
CA ASP A 545 46.28 31.03 -55.10
C ASP A 545 46.73 30.09 -56.21
N ASN A 546 47.38 30.65 -57.23
CA ASN A 546 48.01 29.89 -58.30
C ASN A 546 49.52 29.76 -58.11
N GLY A 547 49.98 29.58 -56.87
CA GLY A 547 51.40 29.39 -56.52
C GLY A 547 51.93 27.99 -56.80
N LYS A 548 53.08 27.65 -56.19
CA LYS A 548 53.75 26.35 -56.39
C LYS A 548 52.96 25.12 -55.92
N GLY A 549 51.90 25.30 -55.13
CA GLY A 549 51.15 24.20 -54.51
C GLY A 549 51.97 23.39 -53.50
N MET A 550 51.44 22.24 -53.07
CA MET A 550 52.00 21.39 -52.02
C MET A 550 51.90 19.90 -52.38
N LYS A 551 52.89 19.11 -51.95
CA LYS A 551 52.86 17.64 -52.00
C LYS A 551 51.87 17.09 -50.97
N ALA A 552 51.43 15.84 -51.17
CA ALA A 552 50.52 15.16 -50.25
C ALA A 552 51.06 15.11 -48.81
N GLU A 553 52.35 14.82 -48.66
CA GLU A 553 53.05 14.78 -47.36
C GLU A 553 53.12 16.14 -46.66
N GLU A 554 53.18 17.23 -47.42
CA GLU A 554 53.22 18.59 -46.86
C GLU A 554 51.83 18.98 -46.33
N LYS A 555 50.76 18.64 -47.07
CA LYS A 555 49.36 18.94 -46.69
C LYS A 555 48.97 18.39 -45.32
N GLU A 556 49.45 17.21 -44.95
CA GLU A 556 49.17 16.61 -43.63
C GLU A 556 49.88 17.32 -42.48
N ARG A 557 50.93 18.08 -42.77
CA ARG A 557 51.82 18.67 -41.75
C ARG A 557 51.73 20.19 -41.66
N ILE A 558 51.10 20.88 -42.61
CA ILE A 558 51.07 22.36 -42.66
C ILE A 558 50.41 23.04 -41.46
N PHE A 559 49.53 22.33 -40.76
CA PHE A 559 48.90 22.84 -39.54
C PHE A 559 49.67 22.47 -38.27
N ASN A 560 50.75 21.70 -38.38
CA ASN A 560 51.60 21.42 -37.23
C ASN A 560 52.47 22.64 -36.90
N PRO A 561 52.66 22.96 -35.61
CA PRO A 561 53.48 24.10 -35.20
C PRO A 561 54.94 23.93 -35.67
N PHE A 562 55.56 25.03 -36.10
CA PHE A 562 56.93 25.11 -36.63
C PHE A 562 57.18 24.32 -37.92
N TYR A 563 56.14 23.72 -38.53
CA TYR A 563 56.30 23.12 -39.83
C TYR A 563 56.40 24.21 -40.90
N THR A 564 57.55 24.27 -41.57
CA THR A 564 57.82 25.20 -42.65
C THR A 564 58.67 24.53 -43.73
N THR A 565 58.41 24.86 -44.98
CA THR A 565 59.27 24.49 -46.12
C THR A 565 60.15 25.67 -46.54
N LYS A 566 60.09 26.79 -45.80
CA LYS A 566 60.80 28.05 -46.08
C LYS A 566 61.99 28.17 -45.15
N SER A 567 63.10 28.70 -45.66
CA SER A 567 64.34 28.94 -44.89
C SER A 567 64.21 30.03 -43.83
N THR A 568 63.24 30.94 -43.97
CA THR A 568 62.98 32.09 -43.07
C THR A 568 61.53 32.10 -42.57
N GLY A 569 60.89 30.93 -42.48
CA GLY A 569 59.50 30.83 -42.04
C GLY A 569 59.44 30.29 -40.63
N THR A 570 58.76 30.97 -39.71
CA THR A 570 58.61 30.50 -38.32
C THR A 570 57.74 29.25 -38.17
N GLY A 571 57.03 28.83 -39.23
CA GLY A 571 56.13 27.68 -39.24
C GLY A 571 54.93 27.80 -38.28
N LEU A 572 54.71 28.97 -37.67
CA LEU A 572 53.63 29.19 -36.71
C LEU A 572 52.37 29.78 -37.35
N GLY A 573 52.47 30.42 -38.51
CA GLY A 573 51.37 31.18 -39.12
C GLY A 573 50.09 30.36 -39.33
N LEU A 574 50.16 29.22 -40.01
CA LEU A 574 48.97 28.37 -40.28
C LEU A 574 48.44 27.67 -39.02
N TYR A 575 49.33 27.31 -38.09
CA TYR A 575 48.93 26.75 -36.80
C TYR A 575 48.13 27.78 -35.97
N LEU A 576 48.56 29.05 -35.97
CA LEU A 576 47.80 30.14 -35.32
C LEU A 576 46.44 30.35 -35.98
N VAL A 577 46.34 30.23 -37.31
CA VAL A 577 45.05 30.28 -38.03
C VAL A 577 44.15 29.13 -37.60
N TYR A 578 44.68 27.90 -37.53
CA TYR A 578 43.93 26.73 -37.09
C TYR A 578 43.38 26.90 -35.67
N GLN A 579 44.23 27.31 -34.72
CA GLN A 579 43.83 27.57 -33.33
C GLN A 579 42.78 28.68 -33.23
N GLN A 580 42.97 29.79 -33.96
CA GLN A 580 42.03 30.92 -33.98
C GLN A 580 40.64 30.50 -34.47
N LEU A 581 40.58 29.55 -35.40
CA LEU A 581 39.33 29.02 -35.95
C LEU A 581 38.68 28.01 -34.99
N GLU A 582 39.44 27.10 -34.39
CA GLU A 582 38.90 26.17 -33.37
C GLU A 582 38.28 26.94 -32.19
N GLU A 583 38.93 28.00 -31.70
CA GLU A 583 38.43 28.79 -30.57
C GLU A 583 37.06 29.43 -30.83
N VAL A 584 36.76 29.79 -32.08
CA VAL A 584 35.46 30.36 -32.47
C VAL A 584 34.47 29.31 -32.98
N GLY A 585 34.82 28.01 -32.92
CA GLY A 585 33.99 26.92 -33.45
C GLY A 585 33.95 26.83 -34.98
N GLY A 586 34.94 27.43 -35.65
CA GLY A 586 35.17 27.33 -37.08
C GLY A 586 36.14 26.20 -37.46
N SER A 587 36.44 26.07 -38.74
CA SER A 587 37.43 25.10 -39.23
C SER A 587 38.13 25.59 -40.50
N ILE A 588 39.27 24.98 -40.85
CA ILE A 588 40.00 25.24 -42.09
C ILE A 588 40.31 23.93 -42.81
N GLN A 589 40.13 23.93 -44.13
CA GLN A 589 40.51 22.85 -45.02
C GLN A 589 41.46 23.36 -46.09
N VAL A 590 42.32 22.47 -46.60
CA VAL A 590 43.29 22.79 -47.64
C VAL A 590 43.16 21.83 -48.82
N TYR A 591 43.13 22.37 -50.02
CA TYR A 591 43.13 21.63 -51.28
C TYR A 591 44.31 22.14 -52.10
N SER A 592 45.28 21.28 -52.40
CA SER A 592 46.46 21.69 -53.16
C SER A 592 47.05 20.51 -53.93
N GLU A 593 47.56 20.82 -55.11
CA GLU A 593 48.35 19.93 -55.96
C GLU A 593 49.65 20.65 -56.36
N GLU A 594 50.76 19.90 -56.37
CA GLU A 594 52.07 20.43 -56.74
C GLU A 594 52.02 21.01 -58.16
N GLY A 595 52.45 22.27 -58.30
CA GLY A 595 52.43 23.02 -59.55
C GLY A 595 51.13 23.76 -59.87
N GLN A 596 49.99 23.38 -59.30
CA GLN A 596 48.67 23.94 -59.67
C GLN A 596 48.21 25.10 -58.78
N GLY A 597 48.64 25.14 -57.51
CA GLY A 597 48.24 26.17 -56.55
C GLY A 597 47.65 25.61 -55.26
N THR A 598 47.06 26.48 -54.44
CA THR A 598 46.46 26.10 -53.15
C THR A 598 45.13 26.81 -52.95
N LEU A 599 44.14 26.07 -52.46
CA LEU A 599 42.86 26.58 -52.01
C LEU A 599 42.71 26.31 -50.50
N PHE A 600 42.66 27.39 -49.73
CA PHE A 600 42.26 27.33 -48.32
C PHE A 600 40.77 27.63 -48.19
N ARG A 601 40.02 26.73 -47.56
CA ARG A 601 38.61 26.90 -47.26
C ARG A 601 38.43 27.11 -45.76
N VAL A 602 38.06 28.31 -45.37
CA VAL A 602 37.85 28.73 -43.97
C VAL A 602 36.36 28.76 -43.69
N MET A 603 35.91 28.05 -42.66
CA MET A 603 34.52 27.98 -42.22
C MET A 603 34.36 28.75 -40.91
N LEU A 604 33.56 29.81 -40.91
CA LEU A 604 33.29 30.65 -39.74
C LEU A 604 31.80 30.56 -39.38
N PRO A 605 31.43 30.34 -38.10
CA PRO A 605 30.03 30.30 -37.70
C PRO A 605 29.32 31.63 -37.98
N LEU A 606 28.12 31.53 -38.56
CA LEU A 606 27.25 32.69 -38.74
C LEU A 606 26.67 33.13 -37.40
N LYS A 607 26.54 34.45 -37.23
CA LYS A 607 25.68 34.98 -36.17
C LYS A 607 24.23 34.61 -36.53
N LYS A 608 23.63 33.66 -35.81
CA LYS A 608 22.19 33.41 -35.92
C LYS A 608 21.47 34.73 -35.64
N SER A 609 20.64 35.21 -36.57
CA SER A 609 19.68 36.25 -36.21
C SER A 609 18.78 35.64 -35.14
N LEU A 610 18.75 36.27 -33.97
CA LEU A 610 17.62 36.11 -33.07
C LEU A 610 16.37 36.57 -33.84
N GLY A 611 15.65 35.61 -34.42
CA GLY A 611 14.44 35.84 -35.19
C GLY A 611 14.31 34.87 -36.35
N GLU A 612 13.70 33.72 -36.09
CA GLU A 612 12.33 33.40 -36.53
C GLU A 612 11.66 32.47 -35.51
#